data_AF-A0AA35Q290-F1
#
_entry.id   AF-A0AA35Q290-F1
#
_cell.length_a   1.000
_cell.length_b   1.000
_cell.length_c   1.000
_cell.angle_alpha   90.00
_cell.angle_beta   90.00
_cell.angle_gamma   90.00
#
_symmetry.space_group_name_H-M   'P 1'
#
loop_
_entity.id
_entity.type
_entity.pdbx_description
1 polymer ?
#
loop_
_entity_poly.entity_id
_entity_poly.type
_entity_poly.pdbx_seq_one_letter_code
_entity_poly.pdbx_strand_id
1 'polypeptide(L)'
;MTDTGPILISDDSKNCARAGAGYSINYMVDQANVTIKDPNGALQTYVDTKTTSGKPMDRLFCGKCGSAVLSQTTDGKSTGKVFLKATLFDEQAAPFVELYTASRSDWQPAVVGTIQK
;
A
#
# COMPACT_ATOMS: atom_id res chain seq x y z
N MET A 1 -12.74 16.96 -14.95
CA MET A 1 -11.50 16.17 -14.78
C MET A 1 -11.03 16.44 -13.37
N THR A 2 -11.41 15.60 -12.40
CA THR A 2 -11.10 15.85 -10.99
C THR A 2 -9.66 15.45 -10.73
N ASP A 3 -8.85 16.45 -10.43
CA ASP A 3 -7.46 16.32 -10.02
C ASP A 3 -7.40 15.57 -8.69
N THR A 4 -7.28 14.24 -8.73
CA THR A 4 -7.10 13.41 -7.55
C THR A 4 -5.61 13.16 -7.38
N GLY A 5 -4.95 14.08 -6.67
CA GLY A 5 -3.58 13.88 -6.21
C GLY A 5 -3.42 12.58 -5.40
N PRO A 6 -2.18 12.19 -5.08
CA PRO A 6 -1.91 10.96 -4.34
C PRO A 6 -2.66 10.94 -3.01
N ILE A 7 -3.52 9.94 -2.81
CA ILE A 7 -4.23 9.74 -1.54
C ILE A 7 -3.38 8.83 -0.67
N LEU A 8 -2.97 9.33 0.49
CA LEU A 8 -2.30 8.50 1.49
C LEU A 8 -3.32 7.73 2.32
N ILE A 9 -3.10 6.43 2.41
CA ILE A 9 -4.00 5.45 3.03
C ILE A 9 -3.23 4.71 4.11
N SER A 10 -3.79 4.66 5.32
CA SER A 10 -3.40 3.67 6.34
C SER A 10 -4.21 2.39 6.11
N ASP A 11 -3.57 1.23 6.08
CA ASP A 11 -4.23 -0.07 5.88
C ASP A 11 -3.89 -1.02 7.03
N ASP A 12 -4.92 -1.32 7.82
CA ASP A 12 -4.88 -2.15 9.03
C ASP A 12 -5.13 -3.65 8.73
N SER A 13 -5.29 -4.05 7.46
CA SER A 13 -5.50 -5.46 7.11
C SER A 13 -4.32 -6.31 7.54
N LYS A 14 -4.56 -7.54 8.02
CA LYS A 14 -3.49 -8.39 8.55
C LYS A 14 -2.35 -8.66 7.56
N ASN A 15 -2.63 -8.72 6.25
CA ASN A 15 -1.59 -8.93 5.26
C ASN A 15 -0.75 -7.66 5.01
N CYS A 16 -1.37 -6.48 4.99
CA CYS A 16 -0.64 -5.22 4.86
C CYS A 16 0.11 -4.87 6.14
N ALA A 17 -0.48 -5.13 7.31
CA ALA A 17 0.14 -4.99 8.62
C ALA A 17 1.45 -5.80 8.75
N ARG A 18 1.52 -6.99 8.15
CA ARG A 18 2.75 -7.82 8.11
C ARG A 18 3.85 -7.24 7.23
N ALA A 19 3.50 -6.44 6.23
CA ALA A 19 4.46 -5.74 5.39
C ALA A 19 4.96 -4.43 6.04
N GLY A 20 4.39 -4.05 7.17
CA GLY A 20 4.81 -2.91 7.99
C GLY A 20 4.92 -3.29 9.46
N ALA A 21 4.65 -2.32 10.34
CA ALA A 21 4.77 -2.47 11.79
C ALA A 21 3.38 -2.49 12.46
N GLY A 22 2.47 -3.34 11.97
CA GLY A 22 1.10 -3.45 12.48
C GLY A 22 0.04 -2.76 11.61
N TYR A 23 0.46 -1.94 10.66
CA TYR A 23 -0.33 -1.39 9.54
C TYR A 23 0.62 -1.10 8.38
N SER A 24 0.09 -0.69 7.22
CA SER A 24 0.89 -0.21 6.11
C SER A 24 0.37 1.13 5.60
N ILE A 25 1.25 2.09 5.39
CA ILE A 25 0.92 3.38 4.76
C ILE A 25 1.24 3.35 3.27
N ASN A 26 0.26 3.71 2.45
CA ASN A 26 0.30 3.57 1.00
C ASN A 26 -0.24 4.81 0.30
N TYR A 27 0.49 5.31 -0.68
CA TYR A 27 -0.04 6.24 -1.65
C TYR A 27 -0.80 5.47 -2.74
N MET A 28 -2.09 5.75 -2.89
CA MET A 28 -2.82 5.31 -4.08
C MET A 28 -2.57 6.30 -5.21
N VAL A 29 -1.91 5.83 -6.28
CA VAL A 29 -1.47 6.66 -7.41
C VAL A 29 -1.78 6.02 -8.75
N ASP A 30 -1.74 6.81 -9.81
CA ASP A 30 -1.74 6.30 -11.18
C ASP A 30 -0.43 5.57 -11.49
N GLN A 31 -0.54 4.36 -12.03
CA GLN A 31 0.58 3.53 -12.48
C GLN A 31 1.45 4.28 -13.51
N ALA A 32 0.83 5.11 -14.34
CA ALA A 32 1.53 5.93 -15.34
C ALA A 32 2.51 6.94 -14.71
N ASN A 33 2.30 7.32 -13.45
CA ASN A 33 3.16 8.25 -12.72
C ASN A 33 4.28 7.54 -11.94
N VAL A 34 4.35 6.20 -12.00
CA VAL A 34 5.34 5.41 -11.26
C VAL A 34 6.38 4.84 -12.22
N THR A 35 7.64 5.21 -12.03
CA THR A 35 8.79 4.60 -12.71
C THR A 35 9.69 3.92 -11.68
N ILE A 36 9.87 2.61 -11.80
CA ILE A 36 10.79 1.84 -10.94
C ILE A 36 12.09 1.60 -11.71
N LYS A 37 13.20 2.07 -11.15
CA LYS A 37 14.56 1.79 -11.66
C LYS A 37 15.18 0.70 -10.81
N ASP A 38 15.35 -0.49 -11.40
CA ASP A 38 15.99 -1.63 -10.74
C ASP A 38 17.17 -2.15 -11.57
N PRO A 39 18.31 -1.44 -11.59
CA PRO A 39 19.47 -1.82 -12.39
C PRO A 39 20.10 -3.15 -11.95
N ASN A 40 19.79 -3.61 -10.73
CA ASN A 40 20.39 -4.79 -10.14
C ASN A 40 19.43 -6.01 -10.11
N GLY A 41 18.23 -5.89 -10.69
CA GLY A 41 17.24 -6.97 -10.70
C GLY A 41 16.83 -7.44 -9.29
N ALA A 42 16.83 -6.54 -8.31
CA ALA A 42 16.53 -6.87 -6.92
C ALA A 42 15.02 -6.94 -6.64
N LEU A 43 14.16 -6.39 -7.51
CA LEU A 43 12.72 -6.35 -7.33
C LEU A 43 12.12 -7.75 -7.51
N GLN A 44 11.35 -8.18 -6.51
CA GLN A 44 10.66 -9.47 -6.48
C GLN A 44 9.16 -9.25 -6.32
N THR A 45 8.38 -10.19 -6.83
CA THR A 45 6.91 -10.16 -6.74
C THR A 45 6.40 -11.40 -6.02
N TYR A 46 5.63 -11.18 -4.96
CA TYR A 46 4.83 -12.21 -4.31
C TYR A 46 3.36 -12.05 -4.68
N VAL A 47 2.76 -13.08 -5.26
CA VAL A 47 1.32 -13.10 -5.58
C VAL A 47 0.56 -13.60 -4.36
N ASP A 48 -0.02 -12.67 -3.60
CA ASP A 48 -0.83 -12.94 -2.43
C ASP A 48 -2.25 -13.36 -2.86
N THR A 49 -2.54 -14.64 -2.75
CA THR A 49 -3.88 -15.20 -3.02
C THR A 49 -4.77 -15.28 -1.78
N LYS A 50 -4.24 -14.95 -0.60
CA LYS A 50 -4.95 -15.04 0.68
C LYS A 50 -5.47 -13.67 1.11
N THR A 51 -6.15 -12.96 0.21
CA THR A 51 -6.71 -11.63 0.50
C THR A 51 -8.16 -11.73 0.98
N THR A 52 -8.61 -10.77 1.80
CA THR A 52 -10.00 -10.69 2.28
C THR A 52 -11.00 -10.50 1.13
N SER A 53 -10.57 -9.88 0.03
CA SER A 53 -11.41 -9.65 -1.16
C SER A 53 -11.61 -10.91 -2.02
N GLY A 54 -10.84 -11.97 -1.77
CA GLY A 54 -10.78 -13.16 -2.63
C GLY A 54 -10.04 -12.97 -3.96
N LYS A 55 -9.68 -11.74 -4.33
CA LYS A 55 -8.88 -11.44 -5.53
C LYS A 55 -7.38 -11.45 -5.20
N PRO A 56 -6.51 -12.01 -6.06
CA PRO A 56 -5.07 -11.94 -5.86
C PRO A 56 -4.55 -10.50 -5.82
N MET A 57 -3.45 -10.29 -5.09
CA MET A 57 -2.73 -9.03 -5.02
C MET A 57 -1.23 -9.28 -5.23
N ASP A 58 -0.63 -8.54 -6.16
CA ASP A 58 0.82 -8.57 -6.35
C ASP A 58 1.47 -7.67 -5.30
N ARG A 59 2.43 -8.20 -4.56
CA ARG A 59 3.24 -7.46 -3.60
C ARG A 59 4.66 -7.40 -4.11
N LEU A 60 5.10 -6.21 -4.50
CA LEU A 60 6.46 -5.97 -5.00
C LEU A 60 7.34 -5.48 -3.86
N PHE A 61 8.51 -6.09 -3.71
CA PHE A 61 9.46 -5.79 -2.64
C PHE A 61 10.90 -6.02 -3.11
N CYS A 62 11.86 -5.43 -2.39
CA CYS A 62 13.27 -5.67 -2.63
C CYS A 62 13.67 -7.06 -2.09
N GLY A 63 14.09 -7.97 -2.95
CA GLY A 63 14.55 -9.31 -2.56
C GLY A 63 15.86 -9.32 -1.76
N LYS A 64 16.58 -8.19 -1.68
CA LYS A 64 17.83 -8.07 -0.91
C LYS A 64 17.61 -7.65 0.54
N CYS A 65 16.72 -6.69 0.79
CA CYS A 65 16.50 -6.12 2.13
C CYS A 65 15.07 -6.32 2.66
N GLY A 66 14.15 -6.85 1.85
CA GLY A 66 12.75 -7.10 2.25
C GLY A 66 11.84 -5.87 2.21
N SER A 67 12.38 -4.66 1.95
CA SER A 67 11.58 -3.44 1.91
C SER A 67 10.48 -3.52 0.85
N ALA A 68 9.24 -3.28 1.26
CA ALA A 68 8.10 -3.27 0.36
C ALA A 68 8.15 -2.03 -0.55
N VAL A 69 7.82 -2.22 -1.83
CA VAL A 69 7.87 -1.17 -2.86
C VAL A 69 6.47 -0.73 -3.24
N LEU A 70 5.65 -1.65 -3.76
CA LEU A 70 4.25 -1.36 -4.07
C LEU A 70 3.39 -2.60 -3.93
N SER A 71 2.08 -2.41 -3.95
CA SER A 71 1.12 -3.50 -4.07
C SER A 71 0.09 -3.17 -5.15
N GLN A 72 -0.31 -4.17 -5.92
CA GLN A 72 -1.21 -4.00 -7.06
C GLN A 72 -2.32 -5.03 -6.99
N THR A 73 -3.57 -4.56 -6.87
CA THR A 73 -4.75 -5.43 -6.90
C THR A 73 -5.18 -5.71 -8.33
N THR A 74 -5.94 -6.77 -8.57
CA THR A 74 -6.54 -7.04 -9.89
C THR A 74 -7.35 -5.85 -10.43
N ASP A 75 -8.15 -5.21 -9.57
CA ASP A 75 -8.95 -4.04 -9.95
C ASP A 75 -8.08 -2.80 -10.15
N GLY A 76 -7.00 -2.66 -9.38
CA GLY A 76 -6.00 -1.62 -9.59
C GLY A 76 -5.32 -1.74 -10.96
N LYS A 77 -4.96 -2.96 -11.37
CA LYS A 77 -4.42 -3.23 -12.72
C LYS A 77 -5.37 -2.80 -13.82
N SER A 78 -6.67 -3.12 -13.69
CA SER A 78 -7.66 -2.76 -14.71
C SER A 78 -7.98 -1.26 -14.76
N THR A 79 -7.82 -0.56 -13.64
CA THR A 79 -8.08 0.89 -13.52
C THR A 79 -6.83 1.76 -13.60
N GLY A 80 -5.64 1.15 -13.77
CA GLY A 80 -4.37 1.87 -13.80
C GLY A 80 -3.92 2.44 -12.46
N LYS A 81 -4.38 1.89 -11.33
CA LYS A 81 -4.02 2.33 -9.97
C LYS A 81 -3.07 1.35 -9.27
N VAL A 82 -2.22 1.88 -8.39
CA VAL A 82 -1.25 1.12 -7.59
C VAL A 82 -1.21 1.68 -6.17
N PHE A 83 -0.88 0.83 -5.20
CA PHE A 83 -0.58 1.24 -3.83
C PHE A 83 0.94 1.30 -3.65
N LEU A 84 1.54 2.47 -3.82
CA LEU A 84 2.97 2.72 -3.62
C LEU A 84 3.25 2.85 -2.12
N LYS A 85 4.25 2.16 -1.59
CA LYS A 85 4.57 2.22 -0.16
C LYS A 85 5.09 3.60 0.21
N ALA A 86 4.41 4.28 1.13
CA ALA A 86 4.78 5.65 1.52
C ALA A 86 6.10 5.68 2.31
N THR A 87 6.46 4.57 2.96
CA THR A 87 7.74 4.39 3.66
C THR A 87 8.97 4.36 2.75
N LEU A 88 8.80 4.47 1.42
CA LEU A 88 9.91 4.65 0.48
C LEU A 88 10.44 6.09 0.45
N PHE A 89 9.65 7.04 0.94
CA PHE A 89 10.00 8.45 1.00
C PHE A 89 10.38 8.81 2.43
N ASP A 90 11.25 9.80 2.63
CA ASP A 90 11.63 10.23 3.98
C ASP A 90 10.50 11.02 4.67
N GLU A 91 9.76 11.81 3.88
CA GLU A 91 8.62 12.59 4.33
C GLU A 91 7.33 12.01 3.78
N GLN A 92 6.30 11.92 4.64
CA GLN A 92 4.95 11.51 4.24
C GLN A 92 3.92 12.51 4.75
N ALA A 93 2.85 12.69 3.98
CA ALA A 93 1.69 13.45 4.42
C ALA A 93 0.96 12.72 5.57
N ALA A 94 -0.03 13.38 6.19
CA ALA A 94 -0.98 12.65 7.02
C ALA A 94 -1.88 11.78 6.13
N PRO A 95 -2.26 10.55 6.56
CA PRO A 95 -3.23 9.75 5.81
C PRO A 95 -4.56 10.49 5.73
N PHE A 96 -5.29 10.26 4.64
CA PHE A 96 -6.63 10.78 4.45
C PHE A 96 -7.71 9.77 4.93
N VAL A 97 -7.40 8.49 4.83
CA VAL A 97 -8.31 7.39 5.13
C VAL A 97 -7.55 6.23 5.76
N GLU A 98 -8.19 5.57 6.72
CA GLU A 98 -7.78 4.29 7.28
C GLU A 98 -8.74 3.20 6.77
N LEU A 99 -8.19 2.14 6.20
CA LEU A 99 -8.91 0.99 5.68
C LEU A 99 -8.70 -0.22 6.58
N TYR A 100 -9.71 -1.10 6.65
CA TYR A 100 -9.69 -2.32 7.44
C TYR A 100 -9.52 -2.06 8.93
N THR A 101 -10.06 -0.96 9.42
CA THR A 101 -9.94 -0.49 10.80
C THR A 101 -10.46 -1.49 11.83
N ALA A 102 -11.38 -2.39 11.44
CA ALA A 102 -11.81 -3.54 12.25
C ALA A 102 -10.68 -4.54 12.57
N SER A 103 -9.57 -4.52 11.82
CA SER A 103 -8.38 -5.35 12.04
C SER A 103 -7.26 -4.62 12.79
N ARG A 104 -7.46 -3.33 13.12
CA ARG A 104 -6.50 -2.50 13.86
C ARG A 104 -6.13 -3.17 15.18
N SER A 105 -4.86 -3.02 15.57
CA SER A 105 -4.42 -3.53 16.86
C SER A 105 -4.93 -2.64 17.98
N ASP A 106 -5.39 -3.23 19.10
CA ASP A 106 -6.03 -2.48 20.21
C ASP A 106 -5.13 -1.40 20.83
N TRP A 107 -3.80 -1.53 20.70
CA TRP A 107 -2.84 -0.55 21.20
C TRP A 107 -2.63 0.66 20.27
N GLN A 108 -3.18 0.64 19.05
CA GLN A 108 -3.05 1.73 18.08
C GLN A 108 -4.29 2.62 18.10
N PRO A 109 -4.14 3.92 18.39
CA PRO A 109 -5.26 4.86 18.26
C PRO A 109 -5.58 5.11 16.78
N ALA A 110 -6.82 5.52 16.52
CA ALA A 110 -7.20 6.06 15.21
C ALA A 110 -6.39 7.32 14.88
N VAL A 111 -6.03 7.47 13.61
CA VAL A 111 -5.35 8.69 13.14
C VAL A 111 -6.37 9.81 13.02
N VAL A 112 -6.14 10.91 13.74
CA VAL A 112 -7.03 12.07 13.79
C VAL A 112 -7.25 12.64 12.39
N GLY A 113 -8.51 12.95 12.05
CA GLY A 113 -8.88 13.58 10.78
C GLY A 113 -9.05 12.64 9.59
N THR A 114 -8.88 11.33 9.79
CA THR A 114 -9.06 10.34 8.71
C THR A 114 -10.48 9.81 8.63
N ILE A 115 -10.90 9.44 7.42
CA ILE A 115 -12.09 8.61 7.21
C ILE A 115 -11.74 7.17 7.65
N GLN A 116 -12.62 6.51 8.41
CA GLN A 116 -12.41 5.12 8.87
C GLN A 116 -13.28 4.16 8.06
N LYS A 117 -12.70 3.09 7.51
CA LYS A 117 -13.42 2.06 6.74
C LYS A 117 -13.01 0.62 7.09
#